data_AF-T0YI15-F1
#
_entry.id   AF-T0YI15-F1
#
_cell.length_a   1.000
_cell.length_b   1.000
_cell.length_c   1.000
_cell.angle_alpha   90.00
_cell.angle_beta   90.00
_cell.angle_gamma   90.00
#
_symmetry.space_group_name_H-M   'P 1'
#
loop_
_entity.id
_entity.type
_entity.pdbx_description
1 polymer ?
#
loop_
_entity_poly.entity_id
_entity_poly.type
_entity_poly.pdbx_seq_one_letter_code
_entity_poly.pdbx_strand_id
1 'polypeptide(L)'
;SKPGTRPRVRTFDLIWLCYSIFFFVVPAQHPGFSAWLTVSLLYLCFLMLYVSLIYARRLRTKRLLLAALAVFGIAYYPFNAGAGVVFVYCAAVAPVVVDSLSLSIVMIVAAAAVCALEGVALHFTIWIWGIFAFFSFPAGLGNLFWALHARSQTRLGLAHEQIEHLAQVAERERIARDLHDVLGHTLSL
;
A
#
# COMPACT_ATOMS: atom_id res chain seq x y z
N SER A 1 25.61 -0.18 3.18
CA SER A 1 24.33 0.43 2.76
C SER A 1 23.34 0.38 3.91
N LYS A 2 23.02 1.53 4.53
CA LYS A 2 22.10 1.61 5.67
C LYS A 2 20.69 1.13 5.26
N PRO A 3 19.99 0.34 6.09
CA PRO A 3 18.69 -0.21 5.74
C PRO A 3 17.64 0.90 5.86
N GLY A 4 17.30 1.51 4.72
CA GLY A 4 16.28 2.54 4.63
C GLY A 4 14.94 2.05 5.17
N THR A 5 14.53 2.63 6.29
CA THR A 5 13.19 2.90 6.83
C THR A 5 12.00 2.62 5.89
N ARG A 6 11.75 1.34 5.55
CA ARG A 6 10.49 0.86 4.96
C ARG A 6 9.48 0.20 5.94
N PRO A 7 9.49 0.37 7.29
CA PRO A 7 8.51 -0.31 8.15
C PRO A 7 7.18 0.44 8.31
N ARG A 8 7.14 1.78 8.29
CA ARG A 8 5.93 2.54 8.71
C ARG A 8 4.74 2.44 7.75
N VAL A 9 4.96 2.36 6.45
CA VAL A 9 3.87 2.26 5.46
C VAL A 9 3.13 0.92 5.60
N ARG A 10 3.84 -0.15 5.97
CA ARG A 10 3.29 -1.52 6.07
C ARG A 10 2.30 -1.70 7.22
N THR A 11 2.48 -0.97 8.32
CA THR A 11 1.59 -1.06 9.48
C THR A 11 0.29 -0.32 9.22
N PHE A 12 0.32 0.78 8.46
CA PHE A 12 -0.89 1.51 8.10
C PHE A 12 -1.82 0.66 7.22
N ASP A 13 -1.26 -0.17 6.33
CA ASP A 13 -2.05 -1.12 5.53
C ASP A 13 -2.86 -2.09 6.40
N LEU A 14 -2.39 -2.44 7.60
CA LEU A 14 -3.13 -3.33 8.51
C LEU A 14 -4.40 -2.69 9.07
N ILE A 15 -4.56 -1.36 9.02
CA ILE A 15 -5.79 -0.70 9.50
C ILE A 15 -7.02 -1.21 8.75
N TRP A 16 -6.84 -1.56 7.48
CA TRP A 16 -7.90 -2.06 6.62
C TRP A 16 -8.43 -3.44 7.09
N LEU A 17 -7.69 -4.17 7.92
CA LEU A 17 -8.18 -5.43 8.52
C LEU A 17 -9.45 -5.22 9.36
N CYS A 18 -9.78 -4.00 9.77
CA CYS A 18 -11.07 -3.72 10.41
C CYS A 18 -12.26 -4.13 9.52
N TYR A 19 -12.13 -4.03 8.19
CA TYR A 19 -13.16 -4.44 7.24
C TYR A 19 -13.32 -5.96 7.14
N SER A 20 -12.41 -6.76 7.70
CA SER A 20 -12.53 -8.23 7.68
C SER A 20 -13.77 -8.73 8.43
N ILE A 21 -14.35 -7.90 9.31
CA ILE A 21 -15.61 -8.19 9.99
C ILE A 21 -16.73 -8.59 9.02
N PHE A 22 -16.71 -8.07 7.78
CA PHE A 22 -17.70 -8.40 6.75
C PHE A 22 -17.68 -9.88 6.33
N PHE A 23 -16.55 -10.58 6.45
CA PHE A 23 -16.49 -12.03 6.20
C PHE A 23 -17.44 -12.82 7.12
N PHE A 24 -17.65 -12.32 8.34
CA PHE A 24 -18.37 -13.02 9.40
C PHE A 24 -19.85 -12.61 9.51
N VAL A 25 -20.33 -11.67 8.70
CA VAL A 25 -21.73 -11.22 8.74
C VAL A 25 -22.69 -12.33 8.35
N VAL A 26 -22.42 -13.04 7.25
CA VAL A 26 -23.26 -14.15 6.77
C VAL A 26 -23.34 -15.32 7.77
N PRO A 27 -22.23 -15.89 8.28
CA PRO A 27 -22.30 -16.98 9.26
C PRO A 27 -22.88 -16.55 10.62
N ALA A 28 -22.87 -15.25 10.95
CA ALA A 28 -23.54 -14.73 12.14
C ALA A 28 -25.07 -14.71 12.00
N GLN A 29 -25.60 -14.48 10.78
CA GLN A 29 -27.04 -14.50 10.51
C GLN A 29 -27.59 -15.94 10.42
N HIS A 30 -26.79 -16.87 9.90
CA HIS A 30 -27.15 -18.28 9.79
C HIS A 30 -26.10 -19.15 10.50
N PRO A 31 -26.17 -19.26 11.83
CA PRO A 31 -25.17 -19.98 12.61
C PRO A 31 -25.25 -21.48 12.33
N GLY A 32 -24.27 -21.99 11.61
CA GLY A 32 -24.05 -23.42 11.40
C GLY A 32 -22.56 -23.75 11.52
N PHE A 33 -22.22 -24.85 12.18
CA PHE A 33 -20.82 -25.24 12.41
C PHE A 33 -20.02 -25.32 11.10
N SER A 34 -20.62 -25.91 10.05
CA SER A 34 -20.00 -25.99 8.73
C SER A 34 -19.77 -24.61 8.10
N ALA A 35 -20.70 -23.66 8.27
CA ALA A 35 -20.55 -22.31 7.72
C ALA A 35 -19.41 -21.56 8.43
N TRP A 36 -19.36 -21.65 9.76
CA TRP A 36 -18.27 -21.08 10.57
C TRP A 36 -16.92 -21.68 10.24
N LEU A 37 -16.83 -23.00 10.06
CA LEU A 37 -15.61 -23.68 9.66
C LEU A 37 -15.13 -23.21 8.29
N THR A 38 -16.01 -23.15 7.29
CA THR A 38 -15.69 -22.70 5.92
C THR A 38 -15.23 -21.25 5.91
N VAL A 39 -15.98 -20.34 6.56
CA VAL A 39 -15.59 -18.93 6.63
C VAL A 39 -14.25 -18.77 7.35
N SER A 40 -14.02 -19.50 8.44
CA SER A 40 -12.75 -19.42 9.18
C SER A 40 -11.57 -19.88 8.34
N LEU A 41 -11.71 -20.99 7.61
CA LEU A 41 -10.67 -21.50 6.72
C LEU A 41 -10.36 -20.53 5.57
N LEU A 42 -11.39 -19.98 4.94
CA LEU A 42 -11.22 -19.02 3.85
C LEU A 42 -10.69 -17.68 4.35
N TYR A 43 -11.08 -17.26 5.55
CA TYR A 43 -10.50 -16.10 6.22
C TYR A 43 -9.01 -16.30 6.53
N LEU A 44 -8.60 -17.48 7.01
CA LEU A 44 -7.19 -17.83 7.20
C LEU A 44 -6.41 -17.76 5.88
N CYS A 45 -6.98 -18.27 4.78
CA CYS A 45 -6.40 -18.18 3.44
C CYS A 45 -6.23 -16.72 2.99
N PHE A 46 -7.29 -15.91 3.13
CA PHE A 46 -7.25 -14.48 2.87
C PHE A 46 -6.16 -13.79 3.69
N LEU A 47 -6.09 -14.05 5.00
CA LEU A 47 -5.12 -13.44 5.90
C LEU A 47 -3.70 -13.81 5.51
N MET A 48 -3.44 -15.08 5.17
CA MET A 48 -2.15 -15.54 4.66
C MET A 48 -1.76 -14.82 3.38
N LEU A 49 -2.67 -14.69 2.41
CA LEU A 49 -2.42 -13.96 1.16
C LEU A 49 -2.13 -12.48 1.43
N TYR A 50 -2.95 -11.82 2.24
CA TYR A 50 -2.87 -10.39 2.52
C TYR A 50 -1.61 -10.02 3.30
N VAL A 51 -1.29 -10.77 4.37
CA VAL A 51 -0.06 -10.58 5.13
C VAL A 51 1.15 -10.87 4.24
N SER A 52 1.14 -11.98 3.49
CA SER A 52 2.24 -12.28 2.56
C SER A 52 2.46 -11.16 1.54
N LEU A 53 1.38 -10.55 1.05
CA LEU A 53 1.42 -9.43 0.11
C LEU A 53 2.08 -8.18 0.73
N ILE A 54 1.71 -7.82 1.96
CA ILE A 54 2.29 -6.67 2.69
C ILE A 54 3.78 -6.88 2.96
N TYR A 55 4.17 -8.09 3.38
CA TYR A 55 5.56 -8.37 3.78
C TYR A 55 6.46 -8.79 2.63
N ALA A 56 5.91 -9.12 1.46
CA ALA A 56 6.69 -9.49 0.28
C ALA A 56 7.70 -8.38 -0.11
N ARG A 57 8.97 -8.77 -0.29
CA ARG A 57 10.05 -7.83 -0.65
C ARG A 57 10.14 -7.59 -2.16
N ARG A 58 9.83 -8.62 -2.97
CA ARG A 58 9.97 -8.58 -4.44
C ARG A 58 8.68 -8.11 -5.10
N LEU A 59 8.78 -7.17 -6.05
CA LEU A 59 7.63 -6.61 -6.74
C LEU A 59 6.86 -7.65 -7.59
N ARG A 60 7.57 -8.61 -8.19
CA ARG A 60 6.95 -9.73 -8.91
C ARG A 60 6.05 -10.55 -7.97
N THR A 61 6.55 -10.90 -6.78
CA THR A 61 5.78 -11.63 -5.76
C THR A 61 4.57 -10.85 -5.29
N LYS A 62 4.69 -9.53 -5.08
CA LYS A 62 3.54 -8.67 -4.75
C LYS A 62 2.45 -8.69 -5.83
N ARG A 63 2.84 -8.56 -7.10
CA ARG A 63 1.89 -8.64 -8.22
C ARG A 63 1.18 -9.98 -8.30
N LEU A 64 1.91 -11.08 -8.11
CA LEU A 64 1.33 -12.42 -8.08
C LEU A 64 0.38 -12.60 -6.89
N LEU A 65 0.75 -12.13 -5.70
CA LEU A 65 -0.11 -12.21 -4.51
C LEU A 65 -1.35 -11.32 -4.63
N LEU A 66 -1.23 -10.14 -5.24
CA LEU A 66 -2.38 -9.28 -5.54
C LEU A 66 -3.33 -9.95 -6.55
N ALA A 67 -2.79 -10.56 -7.60
CA ALA A 67 -3.58 -11.32 -8.55
C ALA A 67 -4.27 -12.53 -7.87
N ALA A 68 -3.55 -13.26 -7.02
CA ALA A 68 -4.12 -14.35 -6.24
C ALA A 68 -5.23 -13.87 -5.28
N LEU A 69 -5.05 -12.70 -4.66
CA LEU A 69 -6.05 -12.08 -3.80
C LEU A 69 -7.31 -11.66 -4.59
N ALA A 70 -7.13 -11.08 -5.78
CA ALA A 70 -8.24 -10.72 -6.65
C ALA A 70 -9.02 -11.96 -7.14
N VAL A 71 -8.31 -13.01 -7.57
CA VAL A 71 -8.92 -14.30 -7.96
C VAL A 71 -9.63 -14.94 -6.78
N PHE A 72 -9.05 -14.90 -5.58
CA PHE A 72 -9.70 -15.35 -4.36
C PHE A 72 -11.01 -14.59 -4.10
N GLY A 73 -11.00 -13.26 -4.24
CA GLY A 73 -12.19 -12.42 -4.11
C GLY A 73 -13.28 -12.83 -5.10
N ILE A 74 -12.95 -12.91 -6.38
CA ILE A 74 -13.88 -13.32 -7.46
C ILE A 74 -14.45 -14.72 -7.18
N ALA A 75 -13.61 -15.68 -6.81
CA ALA A 75 -14.05 -17.05 -6.57
C ALA A 75 -14.92 -17.19 -5.31
N TYR A 76 -14.66 -16.40 -4.27
CA TYR A 76 -15.36 -16.53 -2.99
C TYR A 76 -16.64 -15.68 -2.91
N TYR A 77 -16.70 -14.56 -3.63
CA TYR A 77 -17.83 -13.63 -3.59
C TYR A 77 -19.22 -14.23 -3.87
N PRO A 78 -19.38 -15.20 -4.80
CA PRO A 78 -20.64 -15.90 -5.01
C PRO A 78 -21.14 -16.68 -3.79
N PHE A 79 -20.23 -17.17 -2.95
CA PHE A 79 -20.55 -17.98 -1.77
C PHE A 79 -20.75 -17.13 -0.52
N ASN A 80 -20.15 -15.94 -0.47
CA ASN A 80 -20.26 -15.02 0.65
C ASN A 80 -20.24 -13.58 0.15
N ALA A 81 -21.40 -12.92 0.21
CA ALA A 81 -21.54 -11.51 -0.15
C ALA A 81 -20.59 -10.58 0.65
N GLY A 82 -20.18 -10.96 1.86
CA GLY A 82 -19.19 -10.23 2.64
C GLY A 82 -17.78 -10.24 2.02
N ALA A 83 -17.47 -11.20 1.14
CA ALA A 83 -16.17 -11.30 0.49
C ALA A 83 -15.92 -10.20 -0.57
N GLY A 84 -16.94 -9.39 -0.91
CA GLY A 84 -16.76 -8.18 -1.73
C GLY A 84 -15.74 -7.20 -1.11
N VAL A 85 -15.52 -7.28 0.21
CA VAL A 85 -14.46 -6.53 0.89
C VAL A 85 -13.06 -6.83 0.36
N VAL A 86 -12.80 -8.00 -0.25
CA VAL A 86 -11.51 -8.35 -0.85
C VAL A 86 -11.09 -7.33 -1.92
N PHE A 87 -12.05 -6.75 -2.64
CA PHE A 87 -11.78 -5.71 -3.64
C PHE A 87 -11.33 -4.39 -3.00
N VAL A 88 -11.81 -4.07 -1.80
CA VAL A 88 -11.33 -2.92 -1.01
C VAL A 88 -9.85 -3.10 -0.65
N TYR A 89 -9.45 -4.31 -0.26
CA TYR A 89 -8.04 -4.63 0.00
C TYR A 89 -7.19 -4.55 -1.28
N CYS A 90 -7.72 -5.00 -2.42
CA CYS A 90 -7.00 -4.88 -3.69
C CYS A 90 -6.76 -3.41 -4.06
N ALA A 91 -7.75 -2.53 -3.86
CA ALA A 91 -7.61 -1.10 -4.07
C ALA A 91 -6.61 -0.47 -3.10
N ALA A 92 -6.66 -0.82 -1.81
CA ALA A 92 -5.76 -0.30 -0.79
C ALA A 92 -4.28 -0.60 -1.09
N VAL A 93 -3.98 -1.77 -1.66
CA VAL A 93 -2.60 -2.21 -1.92
C VAL A 93 -2.07 -1.71 -3.27
N ALA A 94 -2.90 -1.12 -4.13
CA ALA A 94 -2.49 -0.57 -5.43
C ALA A 94 -1.19 0.28 -5.40
N PRO A 95 -1.05 1.33 -4.55
CA PRO A 95 0.16 2.16 -4.50
C PRO A 95 1.43 1.44 -4.01
N VAL A 96 1.28 0.24 -3.43
CA VAL A 96 2.40 -0.59 -2.95
C VAL A 96 2.96 -1.48 -4.08
N VAL A 97 2.17 -1.70 -5.14
CA VAL A 97 2.46 -2.60 -6.26
C VAL A 97 2.83 -1.83 -7.54
N VAL A 98 2.41 -0.57 -7.66
CA VAL A 98 2.77 0.30 -8.78
C VAL A 98 3.30 1.63 -8.28
N ASP A 99 4.36 2.14 -8.91
CA ASP A 99 4.95 3.42 -8.52
C ASP A 99 4.25 4.62 -9.16
N SER A 100 3.55 4.42 -10.28
CA SER A 100 2.85 5.49 -10.99
C SER A 100 1.53 5.86 -10.32
N LEU A 101 1.26 7.16 -10.20
CA LEU A 101 0.00 7.72 -9.75
C LEU A 101 -1.17 7.24 -10.63
N SER A 102 -1.02 7.35 -11.94
CA SER A 102 -2.07 6.98 -12.89
C SER A 102 -2.40 5.49 -12.82
N LEU A 103 -1.38 4.63 -12.77
CA LEU A 103 -1.60 3.18 -12.63
C LEU A 103 -2.24 2.83 -11.29
N SER A 104 -1.89 3.54 -10.21
CA SER A 104 -2.53 3.32 -8.90
C SER A 104 -4.02 3.65 -8.96
N ILE A 105 -4.38 4.78 -9.56
CA ILE A 105 -5.79 5.18 -9.76
C ILE A 105 -6.53 4.17 -10.64
N VAL A 106 -5.92 3.74 -11.75
CA VAL A 106 -6.50 2.71 -12.63
C VAL A 106 -6.77 1.42 -11.87
N MET A 107 -5.84 0.96 -11.03
CA MET A 107 -6.02 -0.25 -10.21
C MET A 107 -7.13 -0.10 -9.17
N ILE A 108 -7.27 1.08 -8.55
CA ILE A 108 -8.36 1.38 -7.59
C ILE A 108 -9.71 1.33 -8.30
N VAL A 109 -9.82 2.02 -9.43
CA VAL A 109 -11.04 2.02 -10.26
C VAL A 109 -11.36 0.62 -10.76
N ALA A 110 -10.35 -0.13 -11.21
CA ALA A 110 -10.53 -1.51 -11.67
C ALA A 110 -11.03 -2.43 -10.55
N ALA A 111 -10.48 -2.32 -9.33
CA ALA A 111 -10.96 -3.12 -8.20
C ALA A 111 -12.43 -2.82 -7.86
N ALA A 112 -12.82 -1.53 -7.83
CA ALA A 112 -14.20 -1.12 -7.62
C ALA A 112 -15.12 -1.59 -8.76
N ALA A 113 -14.66 -1.49 -10.00
CA ALA A 113 -15.40 -1.94 -11.18
C ALA A 113 -15.62 -3.46 -11.18
N VAL A 114 -14.59 -4.25 -10.87
CA VAL A 114 -14.72 -5.71 -10.76
C VAL A 114 -15.71 -6.08 -9.67
N CYS A 115 -15.64 -5.44 -8.50
CA CYS A 115 -16.62 -5.64 -7.43
C CYS A 115 -18.05 -5.36 -7.90
N ALA A 116 -18.26 -4.26 -8.62
CA ALA A 116 -19.57 -3.89 -9.14
C ALA A 116 -20.07 -4.85 -10.23
N LEU A 117 -19.21 -5.23 -11.17
CA LEU A 117 -19.53 -6.16 -12.25
C LEU A 117 -19.91 -7.54 -11.71
N GLU A 118 -19.11 -8.08 -10.78
CA GLU A 118 -19.43 -9.34 -10.10
C GLU A 118 -20.74 -9.23 -9.30
N GLY A 119 -20.92 -8.14 -8.56
CA GLY A 119 -22.14 -7.91 -7.77
C GLY A 119 -23.40 -7.84 -8.65
N VAL A 120 -23.32 -7.19 -9.81
CA VAL A 120 -24.41 -7.13 -10.79
C VAL A 120 -24.65 -8.51 -11.43
N ALA A 121 -23.59 -9.22 -11.81
CA ALA A 121 -23.69 -10.56 -12.40
C ALA A 121 -24.30 -11.60 -11.43
N LEU A 122 -24.03 -11.46 -10.14
CA LEU A 122 -24.61 -12.28 -9.07
C LEU A 122 -26.00 -11.81 -8.62
N HIS A 123 -26.56 -10.78 -9.25
CA HIS A 123 -27.84 -10.17 -8.91
C HIS A 123 -27.93 -9.67 -7.44
N PHE A 124 -26.79 -9.29 -6.85
CA PHE A 124 -26.78 -8.66 -5.54
C PHE A 124 -27.39 -7.27 -5.60
N THR A 125 -28.07 -6.89 -4.51
CA THR A 125 -28.61 -5.55 -4.36
C THR A 125 -27.49 -4.51 -4.43
N ILE A 126 -27.76 -3.35 -5.02
CA ILE A 126 -26.85 -2.18 -5.09
C ILE A 126 -26.17 -1.87 -3.76
N TRP A 127 -26.86 -2.06 -2.64
CA TRP A 127 -26.30 -1.82 -1.31
C TRP A 127 -25.12 -2.75 -0.96
N ILE A 128 -25.15 -4.01 -1.41
CA ILE A 128 -24.15 -5.02 -1.08
C ILE A 128 -22.85 -4.76 -1.85
N TRP A 129 -22.92 -4.59 -3.17
CA TRP A 129 -21.71 -4.35 -3.95
C TRP A 129 -21.30 -2.88 -3.95
N GLY A 130 -22.27 -1.96 -3.89
CA GLY A 130 -22.04 -0.52 -3.89
C GLY A 130 -21.28 -0.04 -2.67
N ILE A 131 -21.50 -0.62 -1.49
CA ILE A 131 -20.73 -0.27 -0.29
C ILE A 131 -19.25 -0.63 -0.45
N PHE A 132 -18.92 -1.81 -0.98
CA PHE A 132 -17.54 -2.24 -1.20
C PHE A 132 -16.86 -1.48 -2.35
N ALA A 133 -17.59 -1.26 -3.45
CA ALA A 133 -17.09 -0.42 -4.55
C ALA A 133 -16.81 1.01 -4.06
N PHE A 134 -17.69 1.59 -3.26
CA PHE A 134 -17.50 2.91 -2.66
C PHE A 134 -16.29 2.94 -1.72
N PHE A 135 -16.18 2.01 -0.78
CA PHE A 135 -15.06 1.98 0.19
C PHE A 135 -13.70 1.64 -0.43
N SER A 136 -13.67 1.07 -1.64
CA SER A 136 -12.44 0.86 -2.39
C SER A 136 -11.71 2.18 -2.70
N PHE A 137 -12.46 3.27 -2.93
CA PHE A 137 -11.88 4.59 -3.20
C PHE A 137 -11.16 5.21 -2.01
N PRO A 138 -11.77 5.45 -0.83
CA PRO A 138 -11.07 6.02 0.31
C PRO A 138 -9.94 5.11 0.79
N ALA A 139 -10.09 3.78 0.69
CA ALA A 139 -9.01 2.86 1.03
C ALA A 139 -7.80 3.00 0.09
N GLY A 140 -8.05 2.95 -1.21
CA GLY A 140 -7.01 3.10 -2.23
C GLY A 140 -6.37 4.50 -2.23
N LEU A 141 -7.19 5.54 -2.24
CA LEU A 141 -6.73 6.93 -2.26
C LEU A 141 -6.00 7.28 -0.98
N GLY A 142 -6.51 6.87 0.19
CA GLY A 142 -5.85 7.08 1.47
C GLY A 142 -4.42 6.53 1.46
N ASN A 143 -4.27 5.26 1.08
CA ASN A 143 -2.94 4.64 0.96
C ASN A 143 -2.06 5.31 -0.11
N LEU A 144 -2.65 5.78 -1.21
CA LEU A 144 -1.93 6.51 -2.25
C LEU A 144 -1.40 7.85 -1.73
N PHE A 145 -2.22 8.61 -1.00
CA PHE A 145 -1.79 9.85 -0.34
C PHE A 145 -0.66 9.59 0.66
N TRP A 146 -0.78 8.55 1.49
CA TRP A 146 0.29 8.17 2.41
C TRP A 146 1.58 7.78 1.70
N ALA A 147 1.49 7.01 0.61
CA ALA A 147 2.64 6.63 -0.20
C ALA A 147 3.33 7.85 -0.84
N LEU A 148 2.55 8.79 -1.38
CA LEU A 148 3.06 10.04 -1.95
C LEU A 148 3.70 10.92 -0.88
N HIS A 149 3.06 11.05 0.28
CA HIS A 149 3.59 11.82 1.41
C HIS A 149 4.92 11.24 1.91
N ALA A 150 5.00 9.92 2.10
CA ALA A 150 6.23 9.24 2.50
C ALA A 150 7.37 9.44 1.48
N ARG A 151 7.06 9.40 0.18
CA ARG A 151 8.03 9.68 -0.90
C ARG A 151 8.52 11.13 -0.86
N SER A 152 7.62 12.09 -0.64
CA SER A 152 7.94 13.51 -0.48
C SER A 152 8.90 13.74 0.69
N GLN A 153 8.57 13.21 1.87
CA GLN A 153 9.40 13.32 3.08
C GLN A 153 10.80 12.74 2.88
N THR A 154 10.91 11.62 2.17
CA THR A 154 12.21 11.01 1.85
C THR A 154 13.05 11.90 0.93
N ARG A 155 12.43 12.53 -0.08
CA ARG A 155 13.12 13.46 -0.99
C ARG A 155 13.60 14.72 -0.26
N LEU A 156 12.78 15.25 0.64
CA LEU A 156 13.16 16.40 1.47
C LEU A 156 14.36 16.07 2.34
N GLY A 157 14.38 14.91 3.00
CA GLY A 157 15.52 14.48 3.82
C GLY A 157 16.82 14.38 3.01
N LEU A 158 16.75 13.77 1.81
CA LEU A 158 17.92 13.65 0.92
C LEU A 158 18.41 15.02 0.43
N ALA A 159 17.50 15.96 0.14
CA ALA A 159 17.88 17.31 -0.26
C ALA A 159 18.60 18.07 0.89
N HIS A 160 18.18 17.87 2.14
CA HIS A 160 18.86 18.46 3.31
C HIS A 160 20.26 17.87 3.50
N GLU A 161 20.42 16.54 3.40
CA GLU A 161 21.74 15.89 3.48
C GLU A 161 22.69 16.41 2.38
N GLN A 162 22.18 16.66 1.18
CA GLN A 162 22.97 17.23 0.08
C GLN A 162 23.39 18.68 0.36
N ILE A 163 22.50 19.51 0.90
CA ILE A 163 22.80 20.89 1.29
C ILE A 163 23.87 20.92 2.39
N GLU A 164 23.75 20.07 3.42
CA GLU A 164 24.75 19.96 4.48
C GLU A 164 26.12 19.52 3.94
N HIS A 165 26.15 18.54 3.04
CA HIS A 165 27.38 18.10 2.41
C HIS A 165 28.03 19.20 1.56
N LEU A 166 27.24 19.92 0.75
CA LEU A 166 27.72 21.05 -0.05
C LEU A 166 28.24 22.18 0.85
N ALA A 167 27.57 22.48 1.96
CA ALA A 167 28.02 23.47 2.93
C ALA A 167 29.36 23.08 3.58
N GLN A 168 29.53 21.80 3.94
CA GLN A 168 30.81 21.31 4.48
C GLN A 168 31.96 21.39 3.47
N VAL A 169 31.69 21.09 2.18
CA VAL A 169 32.69 21.20 1.12
C VAL A 169 33.07 22.67 0.88
N ALA A 170 32.08 23.56 0.79
CA ALA A 170 32.31 24.99 0.62
C ALA A 170 33.12 25.59 1.77
N GLU A 171 32.85 25.17 3.00
CA GLU A 171 33.59 25.60 4.19
C GLU A 171 35.06 25.12 4.13
N ARG A 172 35.32 23.88 3.69
CA ARG A 172 36.68 23.37 3.48
C ARG A 172 37.44 24.14 2.41
N GLU A 173 36.80 24.45 1.28
CA GLU A 173 37.42 25.26 0.23
C GLU A 173 37.75 26.68 0.70
N ARG A 174 36.87 27.28 1.52
CA ARG A 174 37.15 28.59 2.12
C ARG A 174 38.40 28.54 3.00
N ILE A 175 38.50 27.57 3.91
CA ILE A 175 39.67 27.40 4.79
C ILE A 175 40.94 27.16 3.96
N ALA A 176 40.87 26.34 2.92
CA ALA A 176 42.02 26.07 2.06
C ALA A 176 42.50 27.34 1.33
N ARG A 177 41.56 28.19 0.88
CA ARG A 177 41.87 29.48 0.26
C ARG A 177 42.46 30.46 1.26
N ASP A 178 41.83 30.62 2.43
CA ASP A 178 42.34 31.49 3.50
C ASP A 178 43.76 31.08 3.92
N LEU A 179 44.02 29.77 4.01
CA LEU A 179 45.36 29.25 4.30
C LEU A 179 46.36 29.53 3.17
N HIS A 180 45.93 29.39 1.91
CA HIS A 180 46.76 29.69 0.74
C HIS A 180 47.14 31.18 0.67
N ASP A 181 46.20 32.08 0.95
CA ASP A 181 46.44 33.53 0.94
C ASP A 181 47.40 33.95 2.07
N VAL A 182 47.26 33.37 3.26
CA VAL A 182 48.17 33.62 4.40
C VAL A 182 49.60 33.09 4.10
N LEU A 183 49.74 31.94 3.45
CA LEU A 183 51.04 31.40 3.03
C LEU A 183 51.66 32.18 1.86
N GLY A 184 50.85 32.65 0.91
CA GLY A 184 51.31 33.44 -0.23
C GLY A 184 51.90 34.79 0.19
N HIS A 185 51.31 35.44 1.19
CA HIS A 185 51.80 36.72 1.71
C HIS A 185 53.08 36.62 2.55
N THR A 186 53.46 35.44 3.03
CA THR A 186 54.70 35.25 3.83
C THR A 186 55.93 34.91 2.99
N LEU A 187 55.76 34.54 1.71
CA LEU A 187 56.85 34.25 0.76
C LEU A 187 57.21 35.43 -0.16
N SER A 188 56.38 36.49 -0.19
CA SER A 188 56.64 37.70 -0.99
C SER A 188 57.44 38.79 -0.25
N LEU A 189 57.94 38.48 0.95
CA LEU A 189 58.79 39.34 1.80
C LEU A 189 60.19 38.74 1.87
#